data_AF-A0A967KUB2-F1
#
_entry.id   AF-A0A967KUB2-F1
#
_cell.length_a   1.000
_cell.length_b   1.000
_cell.length_c   1.000
_cell.angle_alpha   90.00
_cell.angle_beta   90.00
_cell.angle_gamma   90.00
#
_symmetry.space_group_name_H-M   'P 1'
#
loop_
_entity.id
_entity.type
_entity.pdbx_description
1 polymer ?
#
loop_
_entity_poly.entity_id
_entity_poly.type
_entity_poly.pdbx_seq_one_letter_code
_entity_poly.pdbx_strand_id
1 'polypeptide(L)'
;GTYTDGVLLDFDTREVIRSTKTLTTKHNLSEGILRALDALLEGQPGKIKLVSISTTLATNAIAEGKGRPVALFLLGYDPDLVRH
;
A
#
# COMPACT_ATOMS: atom_id res chain seq x y z
N GLY A 1 -2.93 -7.51 -2.64
CA GLY A 1 -4.00 -7.49 -1.63
C GLY A 1 -5.35 -7.81 -2.26
N THR A 2 -6.19 -8.55 -1.54
CA THR A 2 -7.59 -8.84 -1.94
C THR A 2 -8.55 -7.79 -1.39
N TYR A 3 -8.27 -7.29 -0.18
CA TYR A 3 -9.04 -6.26 0.50
C TYR A 3 -8.15 -5.07 0.87
N THR A 4 -8.77 -3.90 0.87
CA THR A 4 -8.27 -2.67 1.46
C THR A 4 -9.01 -2.47 2.77
N ASP A 5 -8.30 -2.70 3.86
CA ASP A 5 -8.78 -2.48 5.23
C ASP A 5 -8.41 -1.06 5.68
N GLY A 6 -9.23 -0.47 6.54
CA GLY A 6 -8.97 0.85 7.10
C GLY A 6 -9.55 1.00 8.50
N VAL A 7 -8.92 1.83 9.32
CA VAL A 7 -9.32 2.10 10.71
C VAL A 7 -9.25 3.60 10.96
N LEU A 8 -10.33 4.16 11.50
CA LEU A 8 -10.37 5.52 12.04
C LEU A 8 -10.15 5.44 13.55
N LEU A 9 -9.11 6.13 14.01
CA LEU A 9 -8.70 6.17 15.41
C LEU A 9 -8.91 7.57 15.98
N ASP A 10 -9.36 7.65 17.22
CA ASP A 10 -9.16 8.86 18.01
C ASP A 10 -7.66 9.02 18.29
N PHE A 11 -7.12 10.19 17.99
CA PHE A 11 -5.67 10.40 18.08
C PHE A 11 -5.18 10.42 19.53
N ASP A 12 -6.00 10.91 20.45
CA ASP A 12 -5.61 11.16 21.83
C ASP A 12 -5.87 9.91 22.70
N THR A 13 -7.02 9.25 22.52
CA THR A 13 -7.36 8.03 23.29
C THR A 13 -6.86 6.74 22.63
N ARG A 14 -6.52 6.78 21.33
CA ARG A 14 -6.18 5.60 20.49
C ARG A 14 -7.32 4.60 20.33
N GLU A 15 -8.55 4.99 20.65
CA GLU A 15 -9.71 4.12 20.47
C GLU A 15 -10.11 4.01 19.01
N VAL A 16 -10.61 2.83 18.63
CA VAL A 16 -11.16 2.61 17.28
C VAL A 16 -12.55 3.21 17.22
N ILE A 17 -12.69 4.30 16.46
CA ILE A 17 -13.97 4.92 16.16
C ILE A 17 -14.72 4.09 15.12
N ARG A 18 -14.00 3.62 14.10
CA ARG A 18 -14.58 2.85 13.00
C ARG A 18 -13.55 2.00 12.29
N SER A 19 -13.99 0.89 11.71
CA SER A 19 -13.22 0.10 10.76
C SER A 19 -13.98 -0.10 9.46
N THR A 20 -13.26 -0.27 8.36
CA THR A 20 -13.81 -0.61 7.05
C THR A 20 -13.02 -1.75 6.43
N LYS A 21 -13.69 -2.50 5.56
CA LYS A 21 -13.09 -3.54 4.74
C LYS A 21 -13.75 -3.52 3.37
N THR A 22 -12.97 -3.19 2.35
CA THR A 22 -13.46 -3.04 0.98
C THR A 22 -12.63 -3.90 0.03
N LEU A 23 -13.20 -4.35 -1.08
CA LEU A 23 -12.42 -5.07 -2.09
C LEU A 23 -11.34 -4.15 -2.67
N THR A 24 -10.12 -4.66 -2.82
CA THR A 24 -9.04 -3.91 -3.47
C THR A 24 -9.32 -3.79 -4.96
N THR A 25 -9.41 -2.55 -5.45
CA THR A 25 -9.45 -2.28 -6.89
C THR A 25 -8.04 -2.36 -7.48
N LYS A 26 -7.58 -3.56 -7.84
CA LYS A 26 -6.18 -3.80 -8.26
C LYS A 26 -5.72 -2.94 -9.44
N HIS A 27 -6.62 -2.64 -10.39
CA HIS A 27 -6.32 -1.82 -11.55
C HIS A 27 -6.37 -0.31 -11.28
N ASN A 28 -6.91 0.10 -10.13
CA ASN A 28 -7.01 1.51 -9.72
C ASN A 28 -7.03 1.59 -8.19
N LEU A 29 -5.85 1.56 -7.58
CA LEU A 29 -5.71 1.51 -6.12
C LEU A 29 -6.32 2.73 -5.43
N SER A 30 -6.24 3.90 -6.06
CA SER A 30 -6.81 5.15 -5.55
C SER A 30 -8.31 5.02 -5.35
N GLU A 31 -9.03 4.39 -6.28
CA GLU A 31 -10.47 4.15 -6.16
C GLU A 31 -10.81 3.26 -4.95
N GLY A 32 -10.04 2.19 -4.74
CA GLY A 32 -10.23 1.32 -3.57
C GLY A 32 -9.95 2.03 -2.25
N ILE A 33 -8.91 2.86 -2.20
CA ILE A 33 -8.56 3.67 -1.03
C ILE A 33 -9.65 4.71 -0.74
N LEU A 34 -10.14 5.42 -1.76
CA LEU A 34 -11.21 6.41 -1.60
C LEU A 34 -12.50 5.79 -1.06
N ARG A 35 -12.90 4.60 -1.57
CA ARG A 35 -14.05 3.86 -1.01
C ARG A 35 -13.89 3.52 0.47
N ALA A 36 -12.69 3.12 0.88
CA ALA A 36 -12.39 2.86 2.28
C ALA A 36 -12.48 4.16 3.11
N LEU A 37 -11.93 5.27 2.61
CA LEU A 37 -12.00 6.58 3.28
C LEU A 37 -13.43 7.10 3.39
N ASP A 38 -14.24 7.01 2.34
CA ASP A 38 -15.64 7.45 2.35
C ASP A 38 -16.45 6.69 3.43
N ALA A 39 -16.23 5.38 3.53
CA ALA A 39 -16.85 4.54 4.54
C ALA A 39 -16.39 4.86 5.98
N LEU A 40 -15.17 5.38 6.15
CA LEU A 40 -14.63 5.76 7.45
C LEU A 40 -15.04 7.16 7.89
N LEU A 41 -15.07 8.11 6.94
CA LEU A 41 -15.15 9.54 7.24
C LEU A 41 -16.58 10.09 7.15
N GLU A 42 -17.49 9.40 6.46
CA GLU A 42 -18.89 9.84 6.28
C GLU A 42 -19.02 11.33 5.87
N GLY A 43 -18.10 11.80 5.01
CA GLY A 43 -18.08 13.19 4.53
C GLY A 43 -17.45 14.22 5.47
N GLN A 44 -16.72 13.81 6.53
CA GLN A 44 -16.07 14.72 7.48
C GLN A 44 -14.51 14.65 7.47
N PRO A 45 -13.83 14.91 6.33
CA PRO A 45 -12.37 14.78 6.24
C PRO A 45 -11.59 15.83 7.02
N GLY A 46 -12.20 16.98 7.34
CA GLY A 46 -11.53 18.13 7.96
C GLY A 46 -10.98 17.92 9.38
N LYS A 47 -11.25 16.76 10.00
CA LYS A 47 -10.77 16.40 11.34
C LYS A 47 -9.57 15.45 11.33
N ILE A 48 -9.10 15.05 10.16
CA ILE A 48 -8.01 14.08 10.04
C ILE A 48 -6.66 14.77 10.25
N LYS A 49 -5.99 14.41 11.34
CA LYS A 49 -4.65 14.90 11.68
C LYS A 49 -3.53 14.15 10.94
N LEU A 50 -3.72 12.87 10.64
CA LEU A 50 -2.72 11.99 10.05
C LEU A 50 -3.40 10.87 9.25
N VAL A 51 -2.79 10.50 8.12
CA VAL A 51 -3.13 9.29 7.37
C VAL A 51 -1.88 8.42 7.27
N SER A 52 -1.99 7.16 7.66
CA SER A 52 -0.95 6.15 7.49
C SER A 52 -1.40 5.11 6.48
N ILE A 53 -0.53 4.77 5.52
CA ILE A 53 -0.83 3.84 4.45
C ILE A 53 0.23 2.74 4.44
N SER A 54 -0.22 1.51 4.61
CA SER A 54 0.60 0.31 4.48
C SER A 54 0.06 -0.52 3.32
N THR A 55 0.94 -1.02 2.44
CA THR A 55 0.53 -1.85 1.30
C THR A 55 1.43 -3.07 1.16
N THR A 56 0.88 -4.14 0.58
CA THR A 56 1.63 -5.37 0.26
C THR A 56 1.89 -5.51 -1.24
N LEU A 57 1.75 -4.44 -2.02
CA LEU A 57 1.81 -4.54 -3.48
C LEU A 57 3.21 -4.87 -3.98
N ALA A 58 4.22 -4.15 -3.50
CA ALA A 58 5.62 -4.37 -3.89
C ALA A 58 6.11 -5.77 -3.48
N THR A 59 5.78 -6.19 -2.26
CA THR A 59 6.19 -7.50 -1.75
C THR A 59 5.51 -8.64 -2.51
N ASN A 60 4.20 -8.53 -2.80
CA ASN A 60 3.51 -9.50 -3.65
C ASN A 60 4.06 -9.51 -5.07
N ALA A 61 4.39 -8.35 -5.64
CA ALA A 61 4.97 -8.28 -6.98
C ALA A 61 6.31 -9.03 -7.07
N ILE A 62 7.17 -8.92 -6.06
CA ILE A 62 8.43 -9.68 -6.00
C ILE A 62 8.14 -11.18 -5.89
N ALA A 63 7.30 -11.59 -4.94
CA ALA A 63 6.99 -13.02 -4.71
C ALA A 63 6.30 -13.69 -5.91
N GLU A 64 5.44 -12.95 -6.63
CA GLU A 64 4.71 -13.42 -7.81
C GLU A 64 5.53 -13.26 -9.12
N GLY A 65 6.78 -12.78 -9.05
CA GLY A 65 7.63 -12.55 -10.23
C GLY A 65 7.12 -11.44 -11.16
N LYS A 66 6.23 -10.57 -10.69
CA LYS A 66 5.61 -9.47 -11.45
C LYS A 66 6.45 -8.20 -11.40
N GLY A 67 7.73 -8.33 -11.75
CA GLY A 67 8.64 -7.21 -11.92
C GLY A 67 8.54 -6.60 -13.32
N ARG A 68 9.13 -5.41 -13.49
CA ARG A 68 9.45 -4.88 -14.82
C ARG A 68 10.90 -5.21 -15.16
N PRO A 69 11.25 -5.36 -16.46
CA PRO A 69 12.65 -5.49 -16.85
C PRO A 69 13.46 -4.31 -16.33
N VAL A 70 14.62 -4.62 -15.72
CA VAL A 70 15.59 -3.64 -15.22
C VAL A 70 16.97 -4.00 -15.75
N ALA A 71 17.84 -3.00 -15.89
CA ALA A 71 19.25 -3.21 -16.22
C ALA A 71 20.11 -3.00 -14.97
N LEU A 72 21.13 -3.82 -14.81
CA LEU A 72 22.16 -3.69 -13.77
C LEU A 72 23.51 -3.40 -14.44
N PHE A 73 24.12 -2.28 -14.10
CA PHE A 73 25.46 -1.92 -14.57
C PHE A 73 26.46 -2.10 -13.44
N LEU A 74 27.44 -3.00 -13.63
CA LEU A 74 28.48 -3.31 -12.65
C LEU A 74 29.82 -2.79 -13.18
N LEU A 75 30.23 -1.59 -12.75
CA LEU A 75 31.49 -0.97 -13.16
C LEU A 75 32.62 -1.38 -12.20
N GLY A 76 33.73 -1.89 -12.74
CA GLY A 76 34.90 -2.29 -11.95
C GLY A 76 34.75 -3.60 -11.16
N TYR A 77 33.65 -4.34 -11.36
CA TYR A 77 33.49 -5.69 -10.81
C TYR A 77 34.34 -6.70 -11.57
N ASP A 78 34.88 -7.68 -10.85
CA ASP A 78 35.63 -8.79 -11.44
C ASP A 78 34.70 -9.59 -12.39
N PRO A 79 35.02 -9.68 -13.69
CA PRO A 79 34.22 -10.43 -14.66
C PRO A 79 34.02 -11.91 -14.28
N ASP A 80 34.97 -12.51 -13.57
CA ASP A 80 34.92 -13.93 -13.21
C ASP A 80 33.96 -14.21 -12.05
N LEU A 81 33.63 -13.21 -11.22
CA LEU A 81 32.64 -13.31 -10.15
C LEU A 81 31.20 -13.07 -10.62
N VAL A 82 31.02 -12.46 -11.79
CA VAL A 82 29.70 -12.07 -12.32
C VAL A 82 29.17 -13.09 -13.32
N ARG A 83 30.03 -13.93 -13.91
CA ARG A 83 29.64 -15.01 -14.81
C ARG A 83 29.31 -16.27 -13.99
N HIS A 84 28.04 -16.66 -13.98
CA HIS A 84 27.62 -18.02 -13.59
C HIS A 84 27.92 -19.02 -14.69
#